data_AF-A0A7X3I4C3-F1
#
_entry.id   AF-A0A7X3I4C3-F1
#
_cell.length_a   1.000
_cell.length_b   1.000
_cell.length_c   1.000
_cell.angle_alpha   90.00
_cell.angle_beta   90.00
_cell.angle_gamma   90.00
#
_symmetry.space_group_name_H-M   'P 1'
#
loop_
_entity.id
_entity.type
_entity.pdbx_description
1 polymer ?
#
loop_
_entity_poly.entity_id
_entity_poly.type
_entity_poly.pdbx_seq_one_letter_code
_entity_poly.pdbx_strand_id
1 'polypeptide(L)'
;MEPSPGAALEPARTDPKHPDLDYRLRQQIILSEFGVEALRGTDVDHLLQRAAELCAEGMGAEFCKALEYRPGADTLLVRAGVGWGADVIGKARVGADLASPAGFALKTGRPVISNHLAAETRFRTPQLMAEHGIRRAINVLIENREGAFGVLEVDDTREGMFEEADIAFMQGFANLLGGAIERQRTESLLRAALARQDLLAREMSHRVKNSLAIVASLLALQARAAEAEPAVQAALTDARSRVEAIAGVHDQLWRQGDKVAGDGEGVPGELDLAPFLEKLVANLAGGRPDQRIACTAAPLRISADRAIPIGLLVNELVTNALKYAYPPETHPEGGEIRVRAEPGPDGLVVAVADDGVGLPPGFEIGRASKSLGMRVVGSLTRQLGGQLTIPETPRGTCFRLEVPLTP
;
A
#
# COMPACT_ATOMS: atom_id res chain seq x y z
N MET A 1 -16.66 -19.15 44.75
CA MET A 1 -16.46 -20.23 43.77
C MET A 1 -15.42 -19.69 42.80
N GLU A 2 -14.15 -19.77 43.19
CA GLU A 2 -13.01 -19.24 42.44
C GLU A 2 -12.33 -20.41 41.70
N PRO A 3 -11.79 -20.18 40.49
CA PRO A 3 -11.15 -21.23 39.71
C PRO A 3 -9.75 -21.53 40.26
N SER A 4 -9.41 -22.82 40.34
CA SER A 4 -8.10 -23.31 40.75
C SER A 4 -7.01 -22.90 39.76
N PRO A 5 -5.79 -22.52 40.20
CA PRO A 5 -4.69 -22.17 39.30
C PRO A 5 -4.22 -23.40 38.52
N GLY A 6 -3.93 -23.17 37.23
CA GLY A 6 -3.51 -24.19 36.27
C GLY A 6 -2.23 -24.92 36.71
N ALA A 7 -2.28 -26.24 36.58
CA ALA A 7 -1.12 -27.11 36.72
C ALA A 7 -0.09 -26.75 35.65
N ALA A 8 1.09 -26.32 36.10
CA ALA A 8 2.28 -26.29 35.26
C ALA A 8 2.57 -27.72 34.77
N LEU A 9 2.71 -27.90 33.46
CA LEU A 9 3.18 -29.15 32.86
C LEU A 9 4.59 -29.43 33.39
N GLU A 10 4.72 -30.45 34.23
CA GLU A 10 6.02 -31.00 34.63
C GLU A 10 6.79 -31.48 33.38
N PRO A 11 8.13 -31.33 33.34
CA PRO A 11 8.93 -31.85 32.24
C PRO A 11 8.78 -33.39 32.17
N ALA A 12 8.53 -33.90 30.97
CA ALA A 12 8.36 -35.32 30.71
C ALA A 12 9.53 -36.13 31.30
N ARG A 13 9.22 -37.04 32.23
CA ARG A 13 10.19 -37.99 32.78
C ARG A 13 10.62 -38.94 31.66
N THR A 14 11.90 -38.90 31.30
CA THR A 14 12.55 -39.82 30.36
C THR A 14 12.35 -41.27 30.80
N ASP A 15 11.73 -42.10 29.96
CA ASP A 15 11.59 -43.54 30.19
C ASP A 15 12.87 -44.25 29.68
N PRO A 16 13.70 -44.86 30.55
CA PRO A 16 15.00 -45.42 30.16
C PRO A 16 14.94 -46.56 29.14
N LYS A 17 13.76 -47.03 28.75
CA LYS A 17 13.56 -48.20 27.88
C LYS A 17 13.57 -47.90 26.38
N HIS A 18 13.45 -46.64 25.95
CA HIS A 18 13.38 -46.27 24.53
C HIS A 18 14.17 -44.98 24.18
N PRO A 19 15.51 -44.99 24.31
CA PRO A 19 16.36 -43.81 24.05
C PRO A 19 16.22 -43.24 22.63
N ASP A 20 15.90 -44.08 21.65
CA ASP A 20 15.65 -43.64 20.27
C ASP A 20 14.31 -42.87 20.16
N LEU A 21 13.26 -43.31 20.86
CA LEU A 21 11.96 -42.62 20.84
C LEU A 21 12.05 -41.23 21.49
N ASP A 22 12.77 -41.12 22.61
CA ASP A 22 13.00 -39.84 23.29
C ASP A 22 13.80 -38.87 22.42
N TYR A 23 14.80 -39.38 21.68
CA TYR A 23 15.58 -38.61 20.72
C TYR A 23 14.71 -38.08 19.58
N ARG A 24 13.87 -38.94 18.98
CA ARG A 24 12.95 -38.55 17.89
C ARG A 24 11.86 -37.60 18.36
N LEU A 25 11.33 -37.76 19.58
CA LEU A 25 10.36 -36.84 20.16
C LEU A 25 10.97 -35.45 20.36
N ARG A 26 12.22 -35.37 20.85
CA ARG A 26 12.94 -34.10 21.00
C ARG A 26 13.12 -33.38 19.66
N GLN A 27 13.54 -34.11 18.63
CA GLN A 27 13.64 -33.57 17.26
C GLN A 27 12.30 -32.98 16.80
N GLN A 28 11.19 -33.69 17.01
CA GLN A 28 9.88 -33.22 16.58
C GLN A 28 9.42 -31.95 17.33
N ILE A 29 9.72 -31.83 18.62
CA ILE A 29 9.43 -30.61 19.41
C ILE A 29 10.22 -29.42 18.87
N ILE A 30 11.53 -29.59 18.69
CA ILE A 30 12.44 -28.56 18.17
C ILE A 30 11.98 -28.04 16.79
N LEU A 31 11.65 -28.96 15.88
CA LEU A 31 11.15 -28.60 14.55
C LEU A 31 9.81 -27.83 14.63
N SER A 32 8.92 -28.22 15.52
CA SER A 32 7.60 -27.58 15.68
C SER A 32 7.74 -26.15 16.21
N GLU A 33 8.63 -25.92 17.17
CA GLU A 33 8.93 -24.59 17.71
C GLU A 33 9.54 -23.67 16.65
N PHE A 34 10.50 -24.18 15.87
CA PHE A 34 11.04 -23.44 14.73
C PHE A 34 9.96 -23.09 13.70
N GLY A 35 9.01 -24.00 13.45
CA GLY A 35 7.87 -23.74 12.57
C GLY A 35 7.06 -22.51 12.97
N VAL A 36 6.81 -22.32 14.27
CA VAL A 36 6.11 -21.12 14.77
C VAL A 36 6.94 -19.87 14.57
N GLU A 37 8.25 -19.93 14.84
CA GLU A 37 9.16 -18.80 14.64
C GLU A 37 9.27 -18.41 13.17
N ALA A 38 9.43 -19.38 12.28
CA ALA A 38 9.50 -19.19 10.83
C ALA A 38 8.22 -18.58 10.23
N LEU A 39 7.09 -18.58 10.95
CA LEU A 39 5.84 -17.93 10.52
C LEU A 39 5.72 -16.46 10.95
N ARG A 40 6.51 -15.99 11.93
CA ARG A 40 6.36 -14.66 12.55
C ARG A 40 7.02 -13.50 11.78
N GLY A 41 7.52 -13.74 10.57
CA GLY A 41 8.07 -12.67 9.71
C GLY A 41 9.45 -12.18 10.13
N THR A 42 10.27 -13.05 10.72
CA THR A 42 11.65 -12.76 11.11
C THR A 42 12.58 -12.68 9.88
N ASP A 43 13.69 -11.96 10.02
CA ASP A 43 14.69 -11.82 8.96
C ASP A 43 15.33 -13.16 8.55
N VAL A 44 15.67 -13.33 7.26
CA VAL A 44 16.27 -14.55 6.71
C VAL A 44 17.56 -14.94 7.43
N ASP A 45 18.46 -14.00 7.70
CA ASP A 45 19.75 -14.35 8.33
C ASP A 45 19.55 -14.86 9.75
N HIS A 46 18.60 -14.27 10.49
CA HIS A 46 18.20 -14.77 11.81
C HIS A 46 17.58 -16.17 11.72
N LEU A 47 16.68 -16.43 10.76
CA LEU A 47 16.07 -17.76 10.60
C LEU A 47 17.09 -18.82 10.20
N LEU A 48 18.04 -18.51 9.33
CA LEU A 48 19.12 -19.41 8.95
C LEU A 48 20.01 -19.75 10.15
N GLN A 49 20.36 -18.75 10.97
CA GLN A 49 21.13 -18.94 12.19
C GLN A 49 20.38 -19.81 13.20
N ARG A 50 19.10 -19.50 13.43
CA ARG A 50 18.27 -20.26 14.36
C ARG A 50 18.07 -21.71 13.92
N ALA A 51 17.86 -21.94 12.62
CA ALA A 51 17.79 -23.29 12.07
C ALA A 51 19.08 -24.06 12.29
N ALA A 52 20.25 -23.43 12.09
CA ALA A 52 21.53 -24.10 12.31
C ALA A 52 21.74 -24.50 13.78
N GLU A 53 21.41 -23.60 14.72
CA GLU A 53 21.47 -23.89 16.16
C GLU A 53 20.56 -25.06 16.55
N LEU A 54 19.30 -25.02 16.13
CA LEU A 54 18.30 -26.02 16.47
C LEU A 54 18.55 -27.37 15.80
N CYS A 55 19.09 -27.39 14.57
CA CYS A 55 19.51 -28.62 13.92
C CYS A 55 20.70 -29.26 14.65
N ALA A 56 21.71 -28.47 15.05
CA ALA A 56 22.83 -28.98 15.83
C ALA A 56 22.36 -29.53 17.19
N GLU A 57 21.49 -28.81 17.89
CA GLU A 57 20.91 -29.25 19.16
C GLU A 57 20.10 -30.54 19.01
N GLY A 58 19.16 -30.57 18.05
CA GLY A 58 18.28 -31.71 17.80
C GLY A 58 19.01 -32.96 17.31
N MET A 59 20.18 -32.79 16.68
CA MET A 59 21.05 -33.89 16.28
C MET A 59 22.16 -34.20 17.29
N GLY A 60 22.24 -33.42 18.36
CA GLY A 60 23.34 -33.47 19.33
C GLY A 60 24.71 -33.29 18.68
N ALA A 61 24.81 -32.59 17.56
CA ALA A 61 26.02 -32.40 16.76
C ALA A 61 26.78 -31.13 17.16
N GLU A 62 28.09 -31.11 16.92
CA GLU A 62 28.94 -29.98 17.29
C GLU A 62 28.86 -28.82 16.28
N PHE A 63 28.50 -29.11 15.03
CA PHE A 63 28.54 -28.16 13.94
C PHE A 63 27.27 -28.23 13.10
N CYS A 64 26.78 -27.06 12.69
CA CYS A 64 25.78 -26.94 11.65
C CYS A 64 26.00 -25.64 10.88
N LYS A 65 25.68 -25.64 9.59
CA LYS A 65 25.79 -24.45 8.73
C LYS A 65 24.66 -24.41 7.70
N ALA A 66 24.19 -23.21 7.44
CA ALA A 66 23.32 -22.92 6.32
C ALA A 66 24.13 -22.20 5.23
N LEU A 67 24.15 -22.79 4.03
CA LEU A 67 24.89 -22.28 2.89
C LEU A 67 23.94 -21.72 1.84
N GLU A 68 24.21 -20.54 1.32
CA GLU A 68 23.47 -19.92 0.23
C GLU A 68 24.19 -20.14 -1.10
N TYR A 69 23.44 -20.54 -2.12
CA TYR A 69 23.98 -20.73 -3.45
C TYR A 69 24.23 -19.39 -4.16
N ARG A 70 25.42 -19.27 -4.76
CA ARG A 70 25.84 -18.12 -5.57
C ARG A 70 26.01 -18.57 -7.03
N PRO A 71 24.97 -18.47 -7.87
CA PRO A 71 24.99 -19.00 -9.24
C PRO A 71 26.15 -18.47 -10.09
N GLY A 72 26.47 -17.18 -9.96
CA GLY A 72 27.51 -16.53 -10.77
C GLY A 72 28.94 -17.06 -10.53
N ALA A 73 29.21 -17.66 -9.38
CA ALA A 73 30.52 -18.24 -9.04
C ALA A 73 30.48 -19.78 -8.91
N ASP A 74 29.29 -20.38 -9.04
CA ASP A 74 29.02 -21.79 -8.75
C ASP A 74 29.57 -22.24 -7.37
N THR A 75 29.34 -21.40 -6.36
CA THR A 75 29.78 -21.65 -4.97
C THR A 75 28.64 -21.56 -3.98
N LEU A 76 28.79 -22.23 -2.85
CA LEU A 76 27.95 -22.14 -1.66
C LEU A 76 28.65 -21.29 -0.60
N LEU A 77 28.06 -20.15 -0.24
CA LEU A 77 28.56 -19.25 0.79
C LEU A 77 27.97 -19.65 2.14
N VAL A 78 28.80 -19.82 3.17
CA VAL A 78 28.30 -20.04 4.54
C VAL A 78 27.64 -18.76 5.03
N ARG A 79 26.32 -18.75 5.19
CA ARG A 79 25.56 -17.57 5.65
C ARG A 79 25.34 -17.57 7.15
N ALA A 80 25.14 -18.74 7.74
CA ALA A 80 24.89 -18.90 9.16
C ALA A 80 25.42 -20.24 9.65
N GLY A 81 25.63 -20.40 10.95
CA GLY A 81 26.12 -21.66 11.50
C GLY A 81 26.47 -21.62 12.99
N VAL A 82 26.71 -22.80 13.54
CA VAL A 82 27.16 -23.04 14.92
C VAL A 82 28.39 -23.97 14.90
N GLY A 83 29.30 -23.78 15.84
CA GLY A 83 30.59 -24.48 15.91
C GLY A 83 31.68 -23.87 15.03
N TRP A 84 31.33 -23.00 14.07
CA TRP A 84 32.27 -22.38 13.14
C TRP A 84 32.85 -21.05 13.66
N GLY A 85 34.09 -20.75 13.27
CA GLY A 85 34.75 -19.47 13.58
C GLY A 85 34.11 -18.27 12.86
N ALA A 86 34.33 -17.06 13.41
CA ALA A 86 33.83 -15.80 12.84
C ALA A 86 34.48 -15.42 11.49
N ASP A 87 35.55 -16.11 11.11
CA ASP A 87 36.20 -16.06 9.82
C ASP A 87 35.51 -16.96 8.77
N VAL A 88 34.63 -17.87 9.19
CA VAL A 88 33.85 -18.75 8.30
C VAL A 88 32.52 -18.11 7.90
N ILE A 89 31.74 -17.65 8.87
CA ILE A 89 30.40 -17.10 8.62
C ILE A 89 30.47 -15.83 7.76
N GLY A 90 29.73 -15.83 6.65
CA GLY A 90 29.67 -14.75 5.66
C GLY A 90 30.88 -14.65 4.72
N LYS A 91 31.87 -15.54 4.85
CA LYS A 91 33.16 -15.45 4.11
C LYS A 91 33.54 -16.75 3.42
N ALA A 92 33.47 -17.88 4.12
CA ALA A 92 33.89 -19.17 3.60
C ALA A 92 32.96 -19.65 2.48
N ARG A 93 33.55 -20.29 1.46
CA ARG A 93 32.84 -20.81 0.31
C ARG A 93 33.22 -22.26 0.05
N VAL A 94 32.23 -23.04 -0.35
CA VAL A 94 32.39 -24.44 -0.79
C VAL A 94 31.96 -24.55 -2.24
N GLY A 95 32.56 -25.45 -3.01
CA GLY A 95 32.13 -25.71 -4.39
C GLY A 95 30.69 -26.22 -4.45
N ALA A 96 29.91 -25.72 -5.41
CA ALA A 96 28.55 -26.20 -5.70
C ALA A 96 28.54 -27.31 -6.78
N ASP A 97 29.70 -27.85 -7.13
CA ASP A 97 29.87 -28.92 -8.11
C ASP A 97 29.42 -30.29 -7.57
N LEU A 98 29.17 -31.26 -8.46
CA LEU A 98 28.70 -32.61 -8.09
C LEU A 98 29.72 -33.43 -7.29
N ALA A 99 30.99 -33.02 -7.24
CA ALA A 99 32.01 -33.67 -6.43
C ALA A 99 32.07 -33.12 -5.00
N SER A 100 31.26 -32.12 -4.64
CA SER A 100 31.02 -31.65 -3.28
C SER A 100 29.73 -32.28 -2.72
N PRO A 101 29.66 -32.76 -1.47
CA PRO A 101 28.43 -33.33 -0.90
C PRO A 101 27.27 -32.31 -0.90
N ALA A 102 27.54 -31.07 -0.49
CA ALA A 102 26.58 -29.98 -0.53
C ALA A 102 26.21 -29.61 -1.98
N GLY A 103 27.20 -29.56 -2.89
CA GLY A 103 26.95 -29.30 -4.31
C GLY A 103 26.10 -30.38 -4.97
N PHE A 104 26.32 -31.65 -4.64
CA PHE A 104 25.49 -32.76 -5.09
C PHE A 104 24.04 -32.61 -4.62
N ALA A 105 23.83 -32.33 -3.33
CA ALA A 105 22.49 -32.10 -2.79
C ALA A 105 21.79 -30.93 -3.49
N LEU A 106 22.51 -29.83 -3.71
CA LEU A 106 22.02 -28.65 -4.40
C LEU A 106 21.59 -28.96 -5.85
N LYS A 107 22.42 -29.66 -6.62
CA LYS A 107 22.20 -29.88 -8.07
C LYS A 107 21.21 -31.00 -8.37
N THR A 108 21.12 -32.00 -7.49
CA THR A 108 20.26 -33.17 -7.69
C THR A 108 18.94 -33.08 -6.93
N GLY A 109 18.85 -32.19 -5.95
CA GLY A 109 17.72 -32.12 -5.01
C GLY A 109 17.64 -33.31 -4.04
N ARG A 110 18.65 -34.19 -4.04
CA ARG A 110 18.66 -35.39 -3.20
C ARG A 110 19.49 -35.15 -1.93
N PRO A 111 18.96 -35.48 -0.74
CA PRO A 111 19.74 -35.38 0.49
C PRO A 111 20.91 -36.36 0.48
N VAL A 112 21.99 -36.01 1.17
CA VAL A 112 23.25 -36.78 1.20
C VAL A 112 23.68 -37.03 2.64
N ILE A 113 23.92 -38.30 2.99
CA ILE A 113 24.64 -38.71 4.20
C ILE A 113 26.03 -39.20 3.81
N SER A 114 27.04 -38.69 4.53
CA SER A 114 28.43 -39.15 4.46
C SER A 114 28.91 -39.46 5.88
N ASN A 115 28.75 -40.72 6.34
CA ASN A 115 29.15 -41.13 7.69
C ASN A 115 30.65 -41.38 7.86
N HIS A 116 31.39 -41.49 6.75
CA HIS A 116 32.83 -41.79 6.73
C HIS A 116 33.56 -40.90 5.72
N LEU A 117 33.70 -39.60 6.00
CA LEU A 117 34.31 -38.63 5.08
C LEU A 117 35.75 -39.00 4.67
N ALA A 118 36.53 -39.61 5.56
CA ALA A 118 37.91 -40.02 5.27
C ALA A 118 38.01 -41.18 4.26
N ALA A 119 36.94 -41.98 4.11
CA ALA A 119 36.86 -43.11 3.18
C ALA A 119 35.83 -42.86 2.06
N GLU A 120 35.33 -41.62 1.94
CA GLU A 120 34.34 -41.25 0.96
C GLU A 120 34.97 -41.17 -0.44
N THR A 121 34.35 -41.85 -1.40
CA THR A 121 34.84 -41.91 -2.79
C THR A 121 33.92 -41.19 -3.77
N ARG A 122 32.67 -40.91 -3.36
CA ARG A 122 31.69 -40.18 -4.18
C ARG A 122 32.03 -38.70 -4.26
N PHE A 123 32.65 -38.15 -3.23
CA PHE A 123 32.85 -36.71 -3.06
C PHE A 123 34.27 -36.37 -2.59
N ARG A 124 34.75 -35.21 -3.01
CA ARG A 124 35.94 -34.55 -2.46
C ARG A 124 35.56 -33.92 -1.12
N THR A 125 36.33 -34.20 -0.07
CA THR A 125 36.19 -33.50 1.22
C THR A 125 36.58 -32.03 1.07
N PRO A 126 35.67 -31.07 1.35
CA PRO A 126 36.01 -29.65 1.38
C PRO A 126 37.12 -29.34 2.39
N GLN A 127 38.01 -28.40 2.04
CA GLN A 127 39.14 -28.00 2.91
C GLN A 127 38.66 -27.51 4.28
N LEU A 128 37.58 -26.72 4.32
CA LEU A 128 36.94 -26.24 5.55
C LEU A 128 36.61 -27.39 6.51
N MET A 129 36.11 -28.51 5.99
CA MET A 129 35.72 -29.68 6.80
C MET A 129 36.95 -30.45 7.28
N ALA A 130 37.97 -30.60 6.42
CA ALA A 130 39.21 -31.27 6.77
C ALA A 130 39.98 -30.53 7.89
N GLU A 131 40.04 -29.20 7.82
CA GLU A 131 40.70 -28.35 8.82
C GLU A 131 40.04 -28.43 10.20
N HIS A 132 38.72 -28.66 10.24
CA HIS A 132 37.95 -28.79 11.48
C HIS A 132 37.78 -30.25 11.93
N GLY A 133 38.42 -31.21 11.25
CA GLY A 133 38.39 -32.62 11.63
C GLY A 133 37.01 -33.27 11.49
N ILE A 134 36.15 -32.77 10.60
CA ILE A 134 34.80 -33.32 10.41
C ILE A 134 34.89 -34.74 9.84
N ARG A 135 34.20 -35.69 10.48
CA ARG A 135 34.23 -37.12 10.12
C ARG A 135 32.93 -37.59 9.46
N ARG A 136 31.81 -36.93 9.77
CA ARG A 136 30.51 -37.22 9.19
C ARG A 136 29.71 -35.94 8.92
N ALA A 137 28.90 -35.98 7.87
CA ALA A 137 28.08 -34.86 7.44
C ALA A 137 26.75 -35.33 6.83
N ILE A 138 25.71 -34.52 6.99
CA ILE A 138 24.40 -34.67 6.36
C ILE A 138 24.03 -33.36 5.68
N ASN A 139 23.52 -33.45 4.44
CA ASN A 139 23.20 -32.29 3.61
C ASN A 139 21.77 -32.41 3.09
N VAL A 140 20.97 -31.35 3.25
CA VAL A 140 19.62 -31.24 2.68
C VAL A 140 19.47 -29.94 1.89
N LEU A 141 18.71 -29.99 0.78
CA LEU A 141 18.46 -28.82 -0.05
C LEU A 141 17.46 -27.89 0.63
N ILE A 142 17.79 -26.60 0.68
CA ILE A 142 16.85 -25.52 0.96
C ILE A 142 16.32 -25.03 -0.40
N GLU A 143 15.07 -25.33 -0.69
CA GLU A 143 14.39 -24.96 -1.94
C GLU A 143 13.26 -23.97 -1.66
N ASN A 144 13.11 -22.98 -2.54
CA ASN A 144 11.95 -22.10 -2.58
C ASN A 144 11.27 -22.20 -3.97
N ARG A 145 10.24 -21.39 -4.23
CA ARG A 145 9.50 -21.48 -5.51
C ARG A 145 10.34 -21.12 -6.74
N GLU A 146 11.42 -20.36 -6.59
CA GLU A 146 12.34 -20.01 -7.67
C GLU A 146 13.45 -21.07 -7.88
N GLY A 147 13.49 -22.09 -7.02
CA GLY A 147 14.43 -23.20 -7.08
C GLY A 147 15.35 -23.25 -5.87
N ALA A 148 16.56 -23.78 -6.08
CA ALA A 148 17.52 -24.01 -5.02
C ALA A 148 18.04 -22.69 -4.43
N PHE A 149 17.71 -22.42 -3.17
CA PHE A 149 18.27 -21.31 -2.40
C PHE A 149 19.67 -21.67 -1.88
N GLY A 150 19.84 -22.90 -1.40
CA GLY A 150 21.02 -23.27 -0.63
C GLY A 150 20.96 -24.68 -0.05
N VAL A 151 21.83 -24.95 0.91
CA VAL A 151 21.94 -26.25 1.58
C VAL A 151 22.02 -26.03 3.09
N LEU A 152 21.32 -26.87 3.85
CA LEU A 152 21.49 -26.97 5.29
C LEU A 152 22.32 -28.21 5.58
N GLU A 153 23.38 -28.04 6.38
CA GLU A 153 24.37 -29.09 6.63
C GLU A 153 24.65 -29.23 8.13
N VAL A 154 24.63 -30.45 8.64
CA VAL A 154 25.04 -30.78 10.01
C VAL A 154 26.28 -31.67 9.94
N ASP A 155 27.25 -31.35 10.78
CA ASP A 155 28.59 -31.93 10.77
C ASP A 155 29.01 -32.36 12.18
N ASP A 156 29.83 -33.40 12.28
CA ASP A 156 30.34 -33.89 13.57
C ASP A 156 31.76 -34.46 13.43
N THR A 157 32.58 -34.23 14.47
CA THR A 157 33.94 -34.78 14.57
C THR A 157 33.96 -36.16 15.21
N ARG A 158 32.89 -36.55 15.92
CA ARG A 158 32.79 -37.83 16.63
C ARG A 158 32.31 -38.94 15.70
N GLU A 159 32.62 -40.16 16.09
CA GLU A 159 32.17 -41.37 15.40
C GLU A 159 30.68 -41.63 15.66
N GLY A 160 30.03 -42.30 14.72
CA GLY A 160 28.61 -42.62 14.75
C GLY A 160 27.99 -42.57 13.35
N MET A 161 26.67 -42.73 13.26
CA MET A 161 25.95 -42.78 11.99
C MET A 161 24.77 -41.80 12.02
N PHE A 162 24.63 -40.96 10.99
CA PHE A 162 23.36 -40.35 10.65
C PHE A 162 22.50 -41.35 9.89
N GLU A 163 21.19 -41.26 10.10
CA GLU A 163 20.18 -42.15 9.54
C GLU A 163 19.18 -41.39 8.65
N GLU A 164 18.34 -42.12 7.91
CA GLU A 164 17.30 -41.51 7.07
C GLU A 164 16.29 -40.67 7.88
N ALA A 165 16.04 -41.03 9.13
CA ALA A 165 15.19 -40.22 10.01
C ALA A 165 15.81 -38.85 10.36
N ASP A 166 17.14 -38.73 10.37
CA ASP A 166 17.82 -37.44 10.54
C ASP A 166 17.68 -36.56 9.28
N ILE A 167 17.64 -37.17 8.08
CA ILE A 167 17.27 -36.46 6.85
C ILE A 167 15.87 -35.89 6.98
N ALA A 168 14.90 -36.68 7.42
CA ALA A 168 13.51 -36.21 7.54
C ALA A 168 13.39 -35.01 8.50
N PHE A 169 14.12 -35.06 9.63
CA PHE A 169 14.21 -33.94 10.58
C PHE A 169 14.79 -32.68 9.93
N MET A 170 15.96 -32.78 9.30
CA MET A 170 16.61 -31.65 8.63
C MET A 170 15.81 -31.11 7.44
N GLN A 171 15.16 -31.99 6.68
CA GLN A 171 14.32 -31.58 5.55
C GLN A 171 13.11 -30.77 6.04
N GLY A 172 12.60 -31.05 7.24
CA GLY A 172 11.59 -30.22 7.90
C GLY A 172 12.05 -28.76 8.06
N PHE A 173 13.27 -28.56 8.57
CA PHE A 173 13.87 -27.21 8.68
C PHE A 173 14.06 -26.57 7.31
N ALA A 174 14.61 -27.31 6.35
CA ALA A 174 14.88 -26.80 5.02
C ALA A 174 13.60 -26.35 4.29
N ASN A 175 12.49 -27.10 4.46
CA ASN A 175 11.19 -26.75 3.90
C ASN A 175 10.61 -25.48 4.56
N LEU A 176 10.72 -25.35 5.88
CA LEU A 176 10.27 -24.16 6.61
C LEU A 176 11.08 -22.92 6.24
N LEU A 177 12.41 -23.06 6.13
CA LEU A 177 13.30 -22.00 5.64
C LEU A 177 12.91 -21.57 4.22
N GLY A 178 12.75 -22.53 3.31
CA GLY A 178 12.33 -22.29 1.93
C GLY A 178 11.04 -21.48 1.84
N GLY A 179 10.01 -21.87 2.60
CA GLY A 179 8.74 -21.16 2.68
C GLY A 179 8.86 -19.76 3.30
N ALA A 180 9.67 -19.60 4.35
CA ALA A 180 9.88 -18.30 5.00
C ALA A 180 10.65 -17.31 4.11
N ILE A 181 11.70 -17.77 3.44
CA ILE A 181 12.50 -16.98 2.48
C ILE A 181 11.62 -16.48 1.33
N GLU A 182 10.79 -17.37 0.77
CA GLU A 182 9.84 -17.03 -0.29
C GLU A 182 8.84 -15.96 0.16
N ARG A 183 8.29 -16.11 1.36
CA ARG A 183 7.33 -15.17 1.93
C ARG A 183 7.94 -13.79 2.13
N GLN A 184 9.12 -13.70 2.75
CA GLN A 184 9.81 -12.42 2.98
C GLN A 184 10.16 -11.72 1.67
N ARG A 185 10.56 -12.49 0.64
CA ARG A 185 10.85 -11.94 -0.68
C ARG A 185 9.59 -11.42 -1.38
N THR A 186 8.52 -12.20 -1.39
CA THR A 186 7.22 -11.78 -1.96
C THR A 186 6.70 -10.52 -1.29
N GLU A 187 6.79 -10.46 0.04
CA GLU A 187 6.39 -9.29 0.81
C GLU A 187 7.24 -8.06 0.47
N SER A 188 8.56 -8.23 0.34
CA SER A 188 9.47 -7.14 -0.05
C SER A 188 9.19 -6.64 -1.45
N LEU A 189 8.94 -7.54 -2.41
CA LEU A 189 8.56 -7.20 -3.78
C LEU A 189 7.22 -6.46 -3.83
N LEU A 190 6.23 -6.92 -3.05
CA LEU A 190 4.93 -6.25 -2.94
C LEU A 190 5.08 -4.84 -2.38
N ARG A 191 5.84 -4.67 -1.28
CA ARG A 191 6.13 -3.35 -0.71
C ARG A 191 6.81 -2.42 -1.71
N ALA A 192 7.79 -2.93 -2.47
CA ALA A 192 8.46 -2.14 -3.51
C ALA A 192 7.51 -1.77 -4.67
N ALA A 193 6.63 -2.69 -5.08
CA ALA A 193 5.64 -2.44 -6.11
C ALA A 193 4.62 -1.38 -5.69
N LEU A 194 4.13 -1.43 -4.44
CA LEU A 194 3.24 -0.43 -3.86
C LEU A 194 3.89 0.95 -3.82
N ALA A 195 5.12 1.05 -3.29
CA ALA A 195 5.86 2.31 -3.25
C ALA A 195 6.07 2.91 -4.67
N ARG A 196 6.32 2.05 -5.67
CA ARG A 196 6.42 2.48 -7.07
C ARG A 196 5.07 2.96 -7.62
N GLN A 197 3.97 2.28 -7.31
CA GLN A 197 2.64 2.68 -7.71
C GLN A 197 2.28 4.06 -7.16
N ASP A 198 2.56 4.32 -5.88
CA ASP A 198 2.32 5.62 -5.24
C ASP A 198 3.13 6.74 -5.90
N LEU A 199 4.39 6.49 -6.23
CA LEU A 199 5.24 7.47 -6.92
C LEU A 199 4.68 7.81 -8.31
N LEU A 200 4.29 6.79 -9.09
CA LEU A 200 3.71 6.99 -10.43
C LEU A 200 2.38 7.74 -10.34
N ALA A 201 1.56 7.42 -9.35
CA ALA A 201 0.29 8.07 -9.11
C ALA A 201 0.47 9.58 -8.78
N ARG A 202 1.46 9.92 -7.93
CA ARG A 202 1.85 11.31 -7.66
C ARG A 202 2.35 12.01 -8.93
N GLU A 203 3.20 11.37 -9.72
CA GLU A 203 3.71 11.98 -10.96
C GLU A 203 2.58 12.26 -11.96
N MET A 204 1.65 11.31 -12.15
CA MET A 204 0.46 11.53 -12.97
C MET A 204 -0.35 12.71 -12.45
N SER A 205 -0.56 12.78 -11.14
CA SER A 205 -1.31 13.87 -10.53
C SER A 205 -0.68 15.24 -10.83
N HIS A 206 0.64 15.36 -10.65
CA HIS A 206 1.36 16.58 -11.02
C HIS A 206 1.23 16.92 -12.50
N ARG A 207 1.29 15.93 -13.40
CA ARG A 207 1.13 16.13 -14.85
C ARG A 207 -0.29 16.57 -15.23
N VAL A 208 -1.32 16.05 -14.57
CA VAL A 208 -2.71 16.48 -14.78
C VAL A 208 -2.86 17.94 -14.34
N LYS A 209 -2.36 18.30 -13.15
CA LYS A 209 -2.38 19.68 -12.67
C LYS A 209 -1.67 20.64 -13.63
N ASN A 210 -0.49 20.25 -14.12
CA ASN A 210 0.27 21.05 -15.09
C ASN A 210 -0.50 21.22 -16.41
N SER A 211 -1.10 20.14 -16.93
CA SER A 211 -1.91 20.19 -18.15
C SER A 211 -3.13 21.11 -18.00
N LEU A 212 -3.85 21.02 -16.88
CA LEU A 212 -4.98 21.90 -16.60
C LEU A 212 -4.55 23.37 -16.47
N ALA A 213 -3.38 23.64 -15.87
CA ALA A 213 -2.83 24.99 -15.78
C ALA A 213 -2.48 25.58 -17.17
N ILE A 214 -1.95 24.76 -18.07
CA ILE A 214 -1.68 25.17 -19.46
C ILE A 214 -2.98 25.52 -20.18
N VAL A 215 -4.01 24.65 -20.07
CA VAL A 215 -5.33 24.90 -20.68
C VAL A 215 -5.94 26.19 -20.13
N ALA A 216 -5.92 26.40 -18.81
CA ALA A 216 -6.41 27.62 -18.18
C ALA A 216 -5.67 28.88 -18.69
N SER A 217 -4.35 28.78 -18.87
CA SER A 217 -3.53 29.88 -19.39
C SER A 217 -3.84 30.22 -20.85
N LEU A 218 -4.06 29.21 -21.70
CA LEU A 218 -4.46 29.41 -23.10
C LEU A 218 -5.84 30.07 -23.20
N LEU A 219 -6.81 29.62 -22.38
CA LEU A 219 -8.13 30.26 -22.31
C LEU A 219 -8.03 31.71 -21.85
N ALA A 220 -7.14 32.01 -20.89
CA ALA A 220 -6.88 33.40 -20.46
C ALA A 220 -6.30 34.27 -21.58
N LEU A 221 -5.37 33.73 -22.37
CA LEU A 221 -4.78 34.44 -23.51
C LEU A 221 -5.81 34.68 -24.62
N GLN A 222 -6.63 33.67 -24.94
CA GLN A 222 -7.70 33.81 -25.93
C GLN A 222 -8.78 34.81 -25.47
N ALA A 223 -9.12 34.82 -24.18
CA ALA A 223 -10.06 35.79 -23.62
C ALA A 223 -9.56 37.24 -23.75
N ARG A 224 -8.24 37.47 -23.60
CA ARG A 224 -7.63 38.79 -23.86
C ARG A 224 -7.61 39.12 -25.35
N ALA A 225 -7.33 38.16 -26.22
CA ALA A 225 -7.34 38.39 -27.67
C ALA A 225 -8.74 38.71 -28.21
N ALA A 226 -9.80 38.22 -27.56
CA ALA A 226 -11.20 38.46 -27.93
C ALA A 226 -11.78 39.77 -27.34
N GLU A 227 -10.94 40.77 -27.04
CA GLU A 227 -11.36 42.07 -26.48
C GLU A 227 -12.46 42.77 -27.29
N ALA A 228 -12.49 42.59 -28.61
CA ALA A 228 -13.52 43.16 -29.49
C ALA A 228 -14.87 42.41 -29.44
N GLU A 229 -14.94 41.25 -28.80
CA GLU A 229 -16.12 40.38 -28.74
C GLU A 229 -16.46 40.01 -27.28
N PRO A 230 -17.17 40.89 -26.54
CA PRO A 230 -17.43 40.69 -25.11
C PRO A 230 -18.10 39.36 -24.76
N ALA A 231 -18.96 38.84 -25.64
CA ALA A 231 -19.62 37.56 -25.46
C ALA A 231 -18.62 36.37 -25.50
N VAL A 232 -17.63 36.43 -26.39
CA VAL A 232 -16.58 35.41 -26.53
C VAL A 232 -15.61 35.48 -25.36
N GLN A 233 -15.19 36.69 -24.97
CA GLN A 233 -14.36 36.92 -23.79
C GLN A 233 -15.00 36.36 -22.51
N ALA A 234 -16.29 36.62 -22.31
CA ALA A 234 -17.03 36.09 -21.16
C ALA A 234 -17.10 34.54 -21.19
N ALA A 235 -17.38 33.94 -22.35
CA ALA A 235 -17.45 32.49 -22.48
C ALA A 235 -16.10 31.79 -22.20
N LEU A 236 -14.99 32.38 -22.66
CA LEU A 236 -13.63 31.86 -22.40
C LEU A 236 -13.22 32.02 -20.94
N THR A 237 -13.60 33.13 -20.30
CA THR A 237 -13.39 33.34 -18.87
C THR A 237 -14.15 32.30 -18.05
N ASP A 238 -15.41 32.01 -18.42
CA ASP A 238 -16.21 30.98 -17.75
C ASP A 238 -15.61 29.57 -17.95
N ALA A 239 -15.13 29.27 -19.16
CA ALA A 239 -14.45 28.01 -19.44
C ALA A 239 -13.18 27.84 -18.60
N ARG A 240 -12.41 28.92 -18.43
CA ARG A 240 -11.21 28.94 -17.58
C ARG A 240 -11.54 28.66 -16.13
N SER A 241 -12.52 29.35 -15.56
CA SER A 241 -12.93 29.15 -14.15
C SER A 241 -13.32 27.70 -13.87
N ARG A 242 -14.00 27.03 -14.81
CA ARG A 242 -14.34 25.59 -14.69
C ARG A 242 -13.09 24.70 -14.69
N VAL A 243 -12.12 24.96 -15.56
CA VAL A 243 -10.85 24.21 -15.60
C VAL A 243 -10.08 24.39 -14.29
N GLU A 244 -10.05 25.61 -13.75
CA GLU A 244 -9.42 25.91 -12.46
C GLU A 244 -10.12 25.21 -11.28
N ALA A 245 -11.46 25.13 -11.29
CA ALA A 245 -12.22 24.37 -10.31
C ALA A 245 -11.87 22.87 -10.34
N ILE A 246 -11.79 22.26 -11.53
CA ILE A 246 -11.36 20.85 -11.70
C ILE A 246 -9.94 20.65 -11.19
N ALA A 247 -9.01 21.57 -11.52
CA ALA A 247 -7.63 21.52 -11.05
C ALA A 247 -7.54 21.63 -9.52
N GLY A 248 -8.42 22.41 -8.90
CA GLY A 248 -8.54 22.56 -7.45
C GLY A 248 -8.96 21.26 -6.75
N VAL A 249 -9.99 20.59 -7.27
CA VAL A 249 -10.44 19.27 -6.77
C VAL A 249 -9.29 18.26 -6.86
N HIS A 250 -8.64 18.24 -8.02
CA HIS A 250 -7.55 17.31 -8.29
C HIS A 250 -6.34 17.53 -7.36
N ASP A 251 -5.95 18.78 -7.08
CA ASP A 251 -4.89 19.11 -6.11
C ASP A 251 -5.27 18.67 -4.68
N GLN A 252 -6.54 18.76 -4.29
CA GLN A 252 -6.97 18.41 -2.93
C GLN A 252 -7.09 16.91 -2.70
N LEU A 253 -7.60 16.15 -3.67
CA LEU A 253 -7.65 14.68 -3.62
C LEU A 253 -6.26 14.08 -3.35
N TRP A 254 -5.26 14.57 -4.09
CA TRP A 254 -3.91 14.04 -3.98
C TRP A 254 -3.14 14.58 -2.76
N ARG A 255 -3.42 15.81 -2.29
CA ARG A 255 -2.82 16.35 -1.06
C ARG A 255 -3.41 15.74 0.23
N GLN A 256 -4.69 15.35 0.26
CA GLN A 256 -5.30 14.70 1.42
C GLN A 256 -4.94 13.21 1.49
N GLY A 257 -4.75 12.54 0.34
CA GLY A 257 -4.21 11.18 0.29
C GLY A 257 -2.80 11.05 0.89
N ASP A 258 -1.99 12.12 0.89
CA ASP A 258 -0.66 12.13 1.50
C ASP A 258 -0.66 12.08 3.05
N LYS A 259 -1.78 12.36 3.73
CA LYS A 259 -1.88 12.27 5.21
C LYS A 259 -2.26 10.88 5.74
N VAL A 260 -2.53 9.90 4.87
CA VAL A 260 -2.91 8.54 5.26
C VAL A 260 -1.71 7.71 5.76
N ALA A 261 -0.49 8.24 5.68
CA ALA A 261 0.70 7.61 6.25
C ALA A 261 0.88 7.81 7.77
N GLY A 262 -0.03 8.52 8.46
CA GLY A 262 -0.02 8.70 9.91
C GLY A 262 -1.44 8.69 10.48
N ASP A 263 -1.80 7.55 11.07
CA ASP A 263 -2.84 7.41 12.11
C ASP A 263 -4.32 7.64 11.74
N GLY A 264 -4.71 7.63 10.45
CA GLY A 264 -6.12 7.78 10.07
C GLY A 264 -6.55 6.92 8.89
N GLU A 265 -7.63 6.17 9.07
CA GLU A 265 -8.39 5.41 8.06
C GLU A 265 -8.89 6.33 6.92
N GLY A 266 -8.01 6.77 6.02
CA GLY A 266 -8.38 7.47 4.80
C GLY A 266 -8.57 6.48 3.67
N VAL A 267 -9.78 6.40 3.10
CA VAL A 267 -10.03 5.61 1.90
C VAL A 267 -9.42 6.33 0.70
N PRO A 268 -8.56 5.68 -0.12
CA PRO A 268 -8.03 6.28 -1.34
C PRO A 268 -9.16 6.73 -2.27
N GLY A 269 -9.09 7.97 -2.75
CA GLY A 269 -10.09 8.52 -3.70
C GLY A 269 -11.26 9.28 -3.06
N GLU A 270 -11.27 9.42 -1.73
CA GLU A 270 -12.20 10.30 -1.02
C GLU A 270 -11.55 11.61 -0.59
N LEU A 271 -12.34 12.67 -0.50
CA LEU A 271 -11.93 13.96 0.08
C LEU A 271 -12.97 14.46 1.08
N ASP A 272 -12.53 15.33 2.00
CA ASP A 272 -13.44 16.07 2.87
C ASP A 272 -14.05 17.26 2.11
N LEU A 273 -15.37 17.24 1.95
CA LEU A 273 -16.14 18.22 1.20
C LEU A 273 -16.03 19.63 1.79
N ALA A 274 -15.95 19.76 3.11
CA ALA A 274 -15.92 21.06 3.77
C ALA A 274 -14.71 21.93 3.38
N PRO A 275 -13.46 21.48 3.60
CA PRO A 275 -12.30 22.25 3.18
C PRO A 275 -12.22 22.44 1.65
N PHE A 276 -12.85 21.53 0.88
CA PHE A 276 -12.93 21.67 -0.57
C PHE A 276 -13.81 22.85 -1.00
N LEU A 277 -15.03 22.93 -0.49
CA LEU A 277 -15.95 24.01 -0.82
C LEU A 277 -15.45 25.35 -0.29
N GLU A 278 -14.86 25.39 0.90
CA GLU A 278 -14.27 26.60 1.46
C GLU A 278 -13.16 27.16 0.56
N LYS A 279 -12.24 26.31 0.09
CA LYS A 279 -11.16 26.71 -0.81
C LYS A 279 -11.69 27.16 -2.18
N LEU A 280 -12.69 26.46 -2.72
CA LEU A 280 -13.36 26.83 -3.97
C LEU A 280 -13.99 28.22 -3.86
N VAL A 281 -14.76 28.47 -2.80
CA VAL A 281 -15.43 29.75 -2.54
C VAL A 281 -14.42 30.87 -2.32
N ALA A 282 -13.35 30.62 -1.57
CA ALA A 282 -12.28 31.59 -1.35
C ALA A 282 -11.60 32.01 -2.67
N ASN A 283 -11.36 31.06 -3.59
CA ASN A 283 -10.81 31.37 -4.90
C ASN A 283 -11.77 32.23 -5.75
N LEU A 284 -13.08 31.99 -5.66
CA LEU A 284 -14.09 32.79 -6.36
C LEU A 284 -14.25 34.21 -5.80
N ALA A 285 -14.03 34.38 -4.51
CA ALA A 285 -13.98 35.70 -3.87
C ALA A 285 -12.70 36.48 -4.26
N GLY A 286 -11.60 35.76 -4.56
CA GLY A 286 -10.29 36.27 -4.96
C GLY A 286 -10.32 37.06 -6.27
N GLY A 287 -10.81 38.28 -6.21
CA GLY A 287 -10.97 39.18 -7.36
C GLY A 287 -12.06 40.23 -7.18
N ARG A 288 -12.86 40.16 -6.10
CA ARG A 288 -13.97 41.08 -5.83
C ARG A 288 -14.07 41.43 -4.34
N PRO A 289 -13.24 42.36 -3.83
CA PRO A 289 -13.18 42.69 -2.40
C PRO A 289 -14.51 43.21 -1.82
N ASP A 290 -15.39 43.76 -2.67
CA ASP A 290 -16.65 44.36 -2.25
C ASP A 290 -17.80 43.35 -2.11
N GLN A 291 -17.63 42.10 -2.57
CA GLN A 291 -18.68 41.07 -2.47
C GLN A 291 -18.39 40.07 -1.35
N ARG A 292 -19.37 39.86 -0.47
CA ARG A 292 -19.28 38.86 0.61
C ARG A 292 -19.76 37.50 0.11
N ILE A 293 -18.87 36.51 0.18
CA ILE A 293 -19.23 35.10 -0.07
C ILE A 293 -18.94 34.30 1.21
N ALA A 294 -19.98 33.72 1.80
CA ALA A 294 -19.86 32.87 2.99
C ALA A 294 -20.01 31.40 2.60
N CYS A 295 -19.15 30.55 3.13
CA CYS A 295 -19.23 29.09 2.97
C CYS A 295 -19.41 28.45 4.34
N THR A 296 -20.39 27.56 4.48
CA THR A 296 -20.58 26.75 5.68
C THR A 296 -20.82 25.31 5.25
N ALA A 297 -19.85 24.45 5.47
CA ALA A 297 -19.92 23.05 5.06
C ALA A 297 -19.63 22.13 6.24
N ALA A 298 -20.48 21.12 6.44
CA ALA A 298 -20.25 20.08 7.43
C ALA A 298 -19.16 19.11 6.94
N PRO A 299 -18.29 18.60 7.82
CA PRO A 299 -17.29 17.60 7.45
C PRO A 299 -17.98 16.35 6.91
N LEU A 300 -17.69 16.00 5.66
CA LEU A 300 -18.27 14.85 4.99
C LEU A 300 -17.30 14.32 3.95
N ARG A 301 -17.00 13.02 4.02
CA ARG A 301 -16.19 12.36 3.00
C ARG A 301 -17.03 11.94 1.81
N ILE A 302 -16.57 12.30 0.62
CA ILE A 302 -17.18 11.92 -0.65
C ILE A 302 -16.11 11.52 -1.65
N SER A 303 -16.46 10.65 -2.60
CA SER A 303 -15.56 10.28 -3.69
C SER A 303 -15.27 11.47 -4.62
N ALA A 304 -14.09 11.43 -5.24
CA ALA A 304 -13.68 12.36 -6.30
C ALA A 304 -14.74 12.56 -7.39
N ASP A 305 -15.35 11.45 -7.83
CA ASP A 305 -16.36 11.42 -8.89
C ASP A 305 -17.62 12.22 -8.54
N ARG A 306 -17.87 12.45 -7.25
CA ARG A 306 -18.96 13.30 -6.74
C ARG A 306 -18.49 14.70 -6.41
N ALA A 307 -17.28 14.84 -5.87
CA ALA A 307 -16.72 16.13 -5.50
C ALA A 307 -16.53 17.05 -6.71
N ILE A 308 -16.05 16.52 -7.84
CA ILE A 308 -15.86 17.28 -9.08
C ILE A 308 -17.18 17.91 -9.58
N PRO A 309 -18.27 17.14 -9.82
CA PRO A 309 -19.52 17.71 -10.29
C PRO A 309 -20.18 18.63 -9.25
N ILE A 310 -20.06 18.35 -7.95
CA ILE A 310 -20.53 19.27 -6.89
C ILE A 310 -19.79 20.60 -6.95
N GLY A 311 -18.45 20.56 -7.01
CA GLY A 311 -17.62 21.75 -7.10
C GLY A 311 -17.89 22.58 -8.35
N LEU A 312 -18.03 21.93 -9.51
CA LEU A 312 -18.41 22.60 -10.75
C LEU A 312 -19.79 23.25 -10.65
N LEU A 313 -20.78 22.56 -10.06
CA LEU A 313 -22.11 23.12 -9.87
C LEU A 313 -22.09 24.33 -8.94
N VAL A 314 -21.41 24.25 -7.80
CA VAL A 314 -21.24 25.39 -6.88
C VAL A 314 -20.53 26.55 -7.58
N ASN A 315 -19.47 26.27 -8.35
CA ASN A 315 -18.75 27.26 -9.13
C ASN A 315 -19.66 28.02 -10.10
N GLU A 316 -20.51 27.31 -10.85
CA GLU A 316 -21.46 27.92 -11.77
C GLU A 316 -22.50 28.78 -11.06
N LEU A 317 -23.10 28.26 -9.98
CA LEU A 317 -24.16 28.96 -9.26
C LEU A 317 -23.63 30.21 -8.54
N VAL A 318 -22.46 30.13 -7.90
CA VAL A 318 -21.81 31.28 -7.27
C VAL A 318 -21.41 32.30 -8.33
N THR A 319 -20.85 31.87 -9.46
CA THR A 319 -20.49 32.78 -10.57
C THR A 319 -21.72 33.48 -11.15
N ASN A 320 -22.85 32.79 -11.25
CA ASN A 320 -24.11 33.39 -11.71
C ASN A 320 -24.64 34.42 -10.70
N ALA A 321 -24.66 34.09 -9.41
CA ALA A 321 -25.07 35.04 -8.37
C ALA A 321 -24.17 36.29 -8.41
N LEU A 322 -22.86 36.09 -8.53
CA LEU A 322 -21.87 37.17 -8.70
C LEU A 322 -22.09 38.06 -9.93
N LYS A 323 -22.71 37.56 -10.99
CA LYS A 323 -22.96 38.33 -12.22
C LYS A 323 -24.33 39.01 -12.23
N TYR A 324 -25.33 38.39 -11.61
CA TYR A 324 -26.73 38.74 -11.86
C TYR A 324 -27.55 39.05 -10.59
N ALA A 325 -27.14 38.58 -9.41
CA ALA A 325 -27.95 38.76 -8.19
C ALA A 325 -28.00 40.23 -7.75
N TYR A 326 -26.90 40.98 -7.95
CA TYR A 326 -26.75 42.35 -7.44
C TYR A 326 -26.39 43.33 -8.57
N PRO A 327 -27.35 43.75 -9.42
CA PRO A 327 -27.12 44.76 -10.44
C PRO A 327 -26.75 46.11 -9.78
N PRO A 328 -25.71 46.83 -10.26
CA PRO A 328 -25.25 48.08 -9.64
C PRO A 328 -26.33 49.16 -9.53
N GLU A 329 -27.33 49.14 -10.42
CA GLU A 329 -28.42 50.11 -10.47
C GLU A 329 -29.39 49.96 -9.29
N THR A 330 -29.50 48.74 -8.75
CA THR A 330 -30.46 48.40 -7.68
C THR A 330 -29.78 48.01 -6.38
N HIS A 331 -28.54 47.51 -6.45
CA HIS A 331 -27.76 47.01 -5.31
C HIS A 331 -26.32 47.55 -5.40
N PRO A 332 -26.11 48.87 -5.24
CA PRO A 332 -24.79 49.49 -5.40
C PRO A 332 -23.75 49.02 -4.37
N GLU A 333 -24.20 48.55 -3.21
CA GLU A 333 -23.33 47.97 -2.16
C GLU A 333 -23.11 46.45 -2.32
N GLY A 334 -23.68 45.84 -3.36
CA GLY A 334 -23.66 44.39 -3.54
C GLY A 334 -24.53 43.66 -2.51
N GLY A 335 -24.07 42.48 -2.08
CA GLY A 335 -24.76 41.68 -1.08
C GLY A 335 -24.01 40.42 -0.67
N GLU A 336 -24.70 39.48 -0.03
CA GLU A 336 -24.10 38.24 0.46
C GLU A 336 -24.53 37.03 -0.38
N ILE A 337 -23.55 36.25 -0.82
CA ILE A 337 -23.77 34.92 -1.42
C ILE A 337 -23.40 33.87 -0.38
N ARG A 338 -24.28 32.90 -0.15
CA ARG A 338 -24.12 31.85 0.86
C ARG A 338 -24.07 30.48 0.21
N VAL A 339 -22.99 29.75 0.46
CA VAL A 339 -22.84 28.33 0.09
C VAL A 339 -22.97 27.49 1.35
N ARG A 340 -23.88 26.51 1.33
CA ARG A 340 -24.08 25.56 2.42
C ARG A 340 -23.98 24.14 1.92
N ALA A 341 -23.33 23.27 2.69
CA ALA A 341 -23.29 21.84 2.42
C ALA A 341 -23.44 21.06 3.72
N GLU A 342 -24.44 20.19 3.81
CA GLU A 342 -24.74 19.45 5.02
C GLU A 342 -25.39 18.09 4.72
N PRO A 343 -25.23 17.08 5.59
CA PRO A 343 -25.99 15.85 5.50
C PRO A 343 -27.49 16.14 5.61
N GLY A 344 -28.27 15.58 4.69
CA GLY A 344 -29.73 15.54 4.73
C GLY A 344 -30.26 14.12 4.95
N PRO A 345 -31.59 13.94 4.96
CA PRO A 345 -32.23 12.66 5.26
C PRO A 345 -31.81 11.53 4.32
N ASP A 346 -31.68 11.84 3.03
CA ASP A 346 -31.42 10.85 1.96
C ASP A 346 -30.03 11.01 1.33
N GLY A 347 -29.14 11.84 1.90
CA GLY A 347 -27.80 12.04 1.36
C GLY A 347 -27.18 13.39 1.70
N LEU A 348 -26.58 14.05 0.72
CA LEU A 348 -25.96 15.36 0.85
C LEU A 348 -26.87 16.44 0.29
N VAL A 349 -27.04 17.53 1.03
CA VAL A 349 -27.71 18.75 0.57
C VAL A 349 -26.67 19.83 0.35
N VAL A 350 -26.62 20.40 -0.86
CA VAL A 350 -25.79 21.56 -1.20
C VAL A 350 -26.70 22.70 -1.64
N ALA A 351 -26.57 23.85 -1.00
CA ALA A 351 -27.35 25.04 -1.33
C ALA A 351 -26.45 26.23 -1.68
N VAL A 352 -26.82 26.96 -2.72
CA VAL A 352 -26.22 28.26 -3.06
C VAL A 352 -27.35 29.29 -3.08
N ALA A 353 -27.25 30.30 -2.22
CA ALA A 353 -28.29 31.30 -2.04
C ALA A 353 -27.72 32.73 -2.09
N ASP A 354 -28.54 33.66 -2.55
CA ASP A 354 -28.29 35.10 -2.53
C ASP A 354 -29.57 35.84 -2.08
N ASP A 355 -29.41 37.11 -1.71
CA ASP A 355 -30.50 38.03 -1.34
C ASP A 355 -30.79 39.07 -2.43
N GLY A 356 -30.45 38.76 -3.69
CA GLY A 356 -30.50 39.68 -4.81
C GLY A 356 -31.88 39.89 -5.42
N VAL A 357 -31.90 40.27 -6.70
CA VAL A 357 -33.12 40.59 -7.47
C VAL A 357 -34.01 39.37 -7.76
N GLY A 358 -33.54 38.16 -7.50
CA GLY A 358 -34.26 36.93 -7.80
C GLY A 358 -34.14 36.48 -9.25
N LEU A 359 -34.87 35.42 -9.62
CA LEU A 359 -34.89 34.88 -10.98
C LEU A 359 -35.96 35.55 -11.86
N PRO A 360 -35.72 35.71 -13.17
CA PRO A 360 -36.73 36.21 -14.08
C PRO A 360 -37.90 35.22 -14.23
N PRO A 361 -39.11 35.71 -14.58
CA PRO A 361 -40.25 34.84 -14.85
C PRO A 361 -39.94 33.80 -15.94
N GLY A 362 -40.34 32.54 -15.72
CA GLY A 362 -40.11 31.47 -16.69
C GLY A 362 -38.67 30.99 -16.80
N PHE A 363 -37.86 31.15 -15.75
CA PHE A 363 -36.48 30.64 -15.71
C PHE A 363 -36.44 29.11 -15.82
N GLU A 364 -35.66 28.60 -16.77
CA GLU A 364 -35.53 27.16 -17.04
C GLU A 364 -34.12 26.65 -16.70
N ILE A 365 -34.03 25.39 -16.23
CA ILE A 365 -32.77 24.70 -15.94
C ILE A 365 -32.58 23.50 -16.87
N GLY A 366 -31.34 23.09 -17.11
CA GLY A 366 -31.04 21.89 -17.88
C GLY A 366 -31.23 22.12 -19.38
N ARG A 367 -31.71 21.10 -20.11
CA ARG A 367 -31.75 21.12 -21.59
C ARG A 367 -32.59 22.25 -22.19
N ALA A 368 -33.58 22.73 -21.45
CA ALA A 368 -34.45 23.83 -21.89
C ALA A 368 -33.77 25.21 -21.74
N SER A 369 -32.75 25.33 -20.86
CA SER A 369 -32.02 26.58 -20.68
C SER A 369 -31.25 27.02 -21.92
N LYS A 370 -31.37 28.32 -22.24
CA LYS A 370 -30.53 29.01 -23.24
C LYS A 370 -29.09 29.24 -22.75
N SER A 371 -28.86 29.26 -21.44
CA SER A 371 -27.53 29.45 -20.87
C SER A 371 -26.74 28.14 -20.82
N LEU A 372 -25.47 28.18 -21.25
CA LEU A 372 -24.57 27.02 -21.17
C LEU A 372 -24.32 26.60 -19.71
N GLY A 373 -24.19 27.57 -18.79
CA GLY A 373 -24.04 27.32 -17.36
C GLY A 373 -25.16 26.45 -16.79
N MET A 374 -26.43 26.82 -17.01
CA MET A 374 -27.54 26.05 -16.47
C MET A 374 -27.78 24.71 -17.20
N ARG A 375 -27.32 24.57 -18.46
CA ARG A 375 -27.26 23.27 -19.14
C ARG A 375 -26.24 22.34 -18.47
N VAL A 376 -25.07 22.87 -18.09
CA VAL A 376 -24.04 22.12 -17.35
C VAL A 376 -24.54 21.75 -15.97
N VAL A 377 -25.10 22.70 -15.21
CA VAL A 377 -25.72 22.44 -13.89
C VAL A 377 -26.72 21.28 -14.00
N GLY A 378 -27.68 21.34 -14.93
CA GLY A 378 -28.64 20.25 -15.10
C GLY A 378 -28.03 18.92 -15.55
N SER A 379 -26.89 18.92 -16.24
CA SER A 379 -26.16 17.70 -16.60
C SER A 379 -25.44 17.10 -15.40
N LEU A 380 -24.77 17.92 -14.59
CA LEU A 380 -24.05 17.50 -13.39
C LEU A 380 -25.02 16.99 -12.32
N THR A 381 -26.18 17.63 -12.16
CA THR A 381 -27.26 17.14 -11.28
C THR A 381 -27.70 15.72 -11.66
N ARG A 382 -27.90 15.44 -12.96
CA ARG A 382 -28.24 14.08 -13.43
C ARG A 382 -27.08 13.09 -13.24
N GLN A 383 -25.85 13.50 -13.51
CA GLN A 383 -24.67 12.66 -13.30
C GLN A 383 -24.53 12.24 -11.84
N LEU A 384 -24.88 13.14 -10.92
CA LEU A 384 -24.90 12.90 -9.49
C LEU A 384 -26.11 12.05 -9.02
N GLY A 385 -27.05 11.70 -9.91
CA GLY A 385 -28.32 11.08 -9.53
C GLY A 385 -29.17 11.98 -8.61
N GLY A 386 -28.87 13.28 -8.56
CA GLY A 386 -29.46 14.21 -7.62
C GLY A 386 -30.67 14.95 -8.17
N GLN A 387 -31.30 15.73 -7.31
CA GLN A 387 -32.41 16.61 -7.63
C GLN A 387 -32.05 18.06 -7.31
N LEU A 388 -32.20 18.95 -8.28
CA LEU A 388 -32.03 20.38 -8.08
C LEU A 388 -33.40 21.05 -7.98
N THR A 389 -33.62 21.79 -6.91
CA THR A 389 -34.84 22.55 -6.63
C THR A 389 -34.51 24.02 -6.42
N ILE A 390 -35.49 24.88 -6.63
CA ILE A 390 -35.41 26.32 -6.34
C ILE A 390 -36.55 26.64 -5.38
N PRO A 391 -36.36 26.49 -4.06
CA PRO A 391 -37.39 26.85 -3.09
C PRO A 391 -37.73 28.34 -3.19
N GLU A 392 -39.00 28.67 -2.97
CA GLU A 392 -39.41 30.07 -2.81
C GLU A 392 -38.72 30.68 -1.60
N THR A 393 -38.19 31.89 -1.77
CA THR A 393 -37.48 32.62 -0.72
C THR A 393 -38.10 34.01 -0.59
N PRO A 394 -38.12 34.60 0.63
CA PRO A 394 -38.65 35.95 0.82
C PRO A 394 -37.87 37.02 0.05
N ARG A 395 -36.58 36.76 -0.24
CA ARG A 395 -35.65 37.62 -0.98
C ARG A 395 -34.65 36.76 -1.75
N GLY A 396 -34.26 37.24 -2.93
CA GLY A 396 -33.21 36.63 -3.75
C GLY A 396 -33.56 35.27 -4.34
N THR A 397 -32.58 34.38 -4.39
CA THR A 397 -32.70 33.05 -4.99
C THR A 397 -31.92 32.03 -4.18
N CYS A 398 -32.47 30.82 -4.05
CA CYS A 398 -31.79 29.68 -3.46
C CYS A 398 -31.87 28.50 -4.42
N PHE A 399 -30.72 27.98 -4.85
CA PHE A 399 -30.62 26.72 -5.55
C PHE A 399 -30.24 25.64 -4.54
N ARG A 400 -31.06 24.58 -4.43
CA ARG A 400 -30.87 23.48 -3.48
C ARG A 400 -30.74 22.15 -4.23
N LEU A 401 -29.55 21.58 -4.18
CA LEU A 401 -29.20 20.27 -4.73
C LEU A 401 -29.27 19.21 -3.62
N GLU A 402 -30.03 18.17 -3.85
CA GLU A 402 -30.04 16.96 -3.03
C GLU A 402 -29.33 15.83 -3.80
N VAL A 403 -28.37 15.17 -3.18
CA VAL A 403 -27.58 14.11 -3.81
C VAL A 403 -27.58 12.85 -2.93
N PRO A 404 -28.07 11.70 -3.43
CA PRO A 404 -28.11 10.47 -2.64
C PRO A 404 -26.70 9.96 -2.34
N LEU A 405 -26.33 9.72 -1.06
CA LEU A 405 -24.96 9.31 -0.68
C LEU A 405 -24.70 7.80 -0.82
N THR A 406 -25.75 7.00 -0.92
CA THR A 406 -25.72 5.56 -1.24
C THR A 406 -26.20 5.30 -2.68
N PRO A 407 -25.76 4.21 -3.34
CA PRO A 407 -26.18 3.84 -4.70
C PRO A 407 -27.68 3.65 -4.86
#